data_AF-A0AAD6XTF7-F1
#
_entry.id   AF-A0AAD6XTF7-F1
#
_cell.length_a   1.000
_cell.length_b   1.000
_cell.length_c   1.000
_cell.angle_alpha   90.00
_cell.angle_beta   90.00
_cell.angle_gamma   90.00
#
_symmetry.space_group_name_H-M   'P 1'
#
loop_
_entity.id
_entity.type
_entity.pdbx_description
1 polymer ?
#
loop_
_entity_poly.entity_id
_entity_poly.type
_entity_poly.pdbx_seq_one_letter_code
_entity_poly.pdbx_strand_id
1 'polypeptide(L)'
;MPSLFPAGPELPEFKSLLVKGAYHPSAPIHLALSHTAKFPATQTLLITPSREAIAIALQNYNDDWLSVHSGRGRILEVASNITVFYPPTPAHFAYLISTLSVDGQSPSLNAMTTLDRPPSLIILHELSSYFMPDASGHPWTLSSYMTLIARTLSSLAYFSVTASETSAPPTDIALALFDSQLDSLKLPVVKHPTAPGRKLSKLENVAFFVQKYFELMAVFEEDDMFLSSSQEEEGNELTRQRRNRMHIFRSGRTEAIETHRWIEQPNLGSGGIVFDWGPSL
;
A
#
# COMPACT_ATOMS: atom_id res chain seq x y z
N MET A 1 -16.20 0.89 7.83
CA MET A 1 -14.87 0.44 8.32
C MET A 1 -13.83 0.65 7.20
N PRO A 2 -12.51 0.54 7.43
CA PRO A 2 -11.56 0.64 6.32
C PRO A 2 -11.83 -0.44 5.27
N SER A 3 -11.71 -0.11 3.99
CA SER A 3 -11.86 -1.03 2.87
C SER A 3 -10.86 -0.71 1.77
N LEU A 4 -10.41 -1.74 1.06
CA LEU A 4 -9.58 -1.60 -0.14
C LEU A 4 -10.40 -1.25 -1.38
N PHE A 5 -11.73 -1.23 -1.26
CA PHE A 5 -12.66 -1.09 -2.37
C PHE A 5 -13.77 -0.08 -2.04
N PRO A 6 -14.41 0.54 -3.04
CA PRO A 6 -15.40 1.59 -2.80
C PRO A 6 -16.77 1.11 -2.26
N ALA A 7 -17.11 -0.16 -2.49
CA ALA A 7 -18.33 -0.82 -2.00
C ALA A 7 -18.07 -2.32 -1.75
N GLY A 8 -16.83 -2.66 -1.44
CA GLY A 8 -16.40 -4.04 -1.25
C GLY A 8 -16.37 -4.45 0.21
N PRO A 9 -15.75 -5.60 0.50
CA PRO A 9 -15.64 -6.10 1.86
C PRO A 9 -14.89 -5.12 2.75
N GLU A 10 -15.37 -4.99 3.97
CA GLU A 10 -14.68 -4.24 5.01
C GLU A 10 -13.51 -5.07 5.54
N LEU A 11 -12.38 -4.41 5.81
CA LEU A 11 -11.26 -5.05 6.45
C LEU A 11 -11.51 -5.19 7.97
N PRO A 12 -11.08 -6.30 8.58
CA PRO A 12 -10.93 -6.38 10.03
C PRO A 12 -10.10 -5.21 10.56
N GLU A 13 -10.33 -4.79 11.79
CA GLU A 13 -9.47 -3.80 12.44
C GLU A 13 -8.02 -4.30 12.50
N PHE A 14 -7.06 -3.42 12.20
CA PHE A 14 -5.64 -3.75 12.14
C PHE A 14 -4.79 -2.62 12.70
N LYS A 15 -3.67 -2.97 13.35
CA LYS A 15 -2.60 -2.02 13.64
C LYS A 15 -1.57 -1.96 12.53
N SER A 16 -1.33 -3.10 11.88
CA SER A 16 -0.40 -3.23 10.78
C SER A 16 -0.96 -4.16 9.71
N LEU A 17 -1.11 -3.65 8.49
CA LEU A 17 -1.60 -4.37 7.32
C LEU A 17 -0.51 -4.47 6.25
N LEU A 18 -0.23 -5.68 5.78
CA LEU A 18 0.57 -5.94 4.59
C LEU A 18 -0.35 -6.30 3.41
N VAL A 19 -0.34 -5.52 2.35
CA VAL A 19 -1.03 -5.82 1.09
C VAL A 19 0.00 -6.15 0.03
N LYS A 20 -0.08 -7.35 -0.55
CA LYS A 20 0.87 -7.82 -1.58
C LYS A 20 0.17 -8.57 -2.70
N GLY A 21 0.89 -8.78 -3.80
CA GLY A 21 0.37 -9.43 -5.00
C GLY A 21 -0.28 -8.43 -5.97
N ALA A 22 -1.16 -8.93 -6.83
CA ALA A 22 -1.74 -8.17 -7.94
C ALA A 22 -2.96 -7.33 -7.51
N TYR A 23 -2.78 -6.44 -6.52
CA TYR A 23 -3.83 -5.52 -6.10
C TYR A 23 -4.06 -4.41 -7.14
N HIS A 24 -5.29 -3.90 -7.21
CA HIS A 24 -5.60 -2.83 -8.16
C HIS A 24 -4.95 -1.49 -7.74
N PRO A 25 -4.48 -0.66 -8.70
CA PRO A 25 -3.76 0.58 -8.39
C PRO A 25 -4.51 1.58 -7.50
N SER A 26 -5.84 1.55 -7.48
CA SER A 26 -6.67 2.42 -6.63
C SER A 26 -6.83 1.94 -5.19
N ALA A 27 -6.44 0.70 -4.85
CA ALA A 27 -6.59 0.12 -3.52
C ALA A 27 -6.02 0.98 -2.37
N PRO A 28 -4.78 1.51 -2.44
CA PRO A 28 -4.26 2.39 -1.38
C PRO A 28 -5.08 3.68 -1.22
N ILE A 29 -5.69 4.20 -2.28
CA ILE A 29 -6.54 5.40 -2.22
C ILE A 29 -7.87 5.07 -1.54
N HIS A 30 -8.51 3.95 -1.91
CA HIS A 30 -9.75 3.50 -1.26
C HIS A 30 -9.54 3.24 0.23
N LEU A 31 -8.40 2.65 0.62
CA LEU A 31 -8.04 2.51 2.03
C LEU A 31 -7.91 3.86 2.72
N ALA A 32 -7.18 4.79 2.11
CA ALA A 32 -6.99 6.11 2.67
C ALA A 32 -8.31 6.86 2.86
N LEU A 33 -9.20 6.84 1.85
CA LEU A 33 -10.50 7.49 1.90
C LEU A 33 -11.42 6.86 2.95
N SER A 34 -11.57 5.53 2.94
CA SER A 34 -12.44 4.81 3.86
C SER A 34 -11.98 4.95 5.32
N HIS A 35 -10.67 4.93 5.57
CA HIS A 35 -10.09 5.16 6.89
C HIS A 35 -10.31 6.61 7.35
N THR A 36 -9.97 7.58 6.52
CA THR A 36 -10.06 9.01 6.87
C THR A 36 -11.51 9.44 7.12
N ALA A 37 -12.46 8.88 6.36
CA ALA A 37 -13.89 9.13 6.58
C ALA A 37 -14.37 8.69 7.97
N LYS A 38 -13.73 7.68 8.60
CA LYS A 38 -14.02 7.24 9.96
C LYS A 38 -13.39 8.14 11.03
N PHE A 39 -12.25 8.76 10.71
CA PHE A 39 -11.46 9.58 11.64
C PHE A 39 -11.22 11.01 11.11
N PRO A 40 -12.26 11.84 10.94
CA PRO A 40 -12.14 13.15 10.28
C PRO A 40 -11.27 14.17 11.04
N ALA A 41 -11.03 13.95 12.33
CA ALA A 41 -10.16 14.78 13.17
C ALA A 41 -8.66 14.48 12.98
N THR A 42 -8.31 13.50 12.17
CA THR A 42 -6.93 13.03 11.96
C THR A 42 -6.54 13.12 10.49
N GLN A 43 -5.27 12.86 10.21
CA GLN A 43 -4.73 12.88 8.85
C GLN A 43 -4.32 11.47 8.41
N THR A 44 -4.43 11.17 7.12
CA THR A 44 -3.83 9.95 6.54
C THR A 44 -2.64 10.34 5.68
N LEU A 45 -1.52 9.63 5.84
CA LEU A 45 -0.32 9.85 5.05
C LEU A 45 -0.15 8.73 4.03
N LEU A 46 0.00 9.06 2.76
CA LEU A 46 0.36 8.12 1.70
C LEU A 46 1.78 8.45 1.21
N ILE A 47 2.69 7.50 1.31
CA ILE A 47 4.09 7.67 0.92
C ILE A 47 4.39 6.72 -0.22
N THR A 48 4.73 7.26 -1.38
CA THR A 48 4.93 6.50 -2.62
C THR A 48 6.19 6.97 -3.36
N PRO A 49 6.95 6.09 -4.03
CA PRO A 49 8.25 6.44 -4.64
C PRO A 49 8.18 7.43 -5.81
N SER A 50 7.11 7.41 -6.61
CA SER A 50 6.97 8.23 -7.81
C SER A 50 5.54 8.69 -8.00
N ARG A 51 5.37 9.99 -8.24
CA ARG A 51 4.08 10.60 -8.55
C ARG A 51 3.60 10.19 -9.95
N GLU A 52 4.53 10.11 -10.90
CA GLU A 52 4.26 9.77 -12.28
C GLU A 52 3.79 8.32 -12.38
N ALA A 53 4.47 7.39 -11.71
CA ALA A 53 4.11 5.98 -11.72
C ALA A 53 2.70 5.74 -11.18
N ILE A 54 2.35 6.32 -10.03
CA ILE A 54 1.00 6.16 -9.46
C ILE A 54 -0.05 6.86 -10.32
N ALA A 55 0.24 8.04 -10.89
CA ALA A 55 -0.70 8.74 -11.76
C ALA A 55 -1.00 7.94 -13.04
N ILE A 56 0.03 7.41 -13.70
CA ILE A 56 -0.11 6.57 -14.89
C ILE A 56 -0.87 5.29 -14.55
N ALA A 57 -0.53 4.63 -13.43
CA ALA A 57 -1.22 3.40 -13.01
C ALA A 57 -2.72 3.64 -12.76
N LEU A 58 -3.08 4.75 -12.12
CA LEU A 58 -4.49 5.12 -11.87
C LEU A 58 -5.22 5.50 -13.17
N GLN A 59 -4.57 6.24 -14.07
CA GLN A 59 -5.14 6.61 -15.36
C GLN A 59 -5.40 5.39 -16.23
N ASN A 60 -4.43 4.47 -16.30
CA ASN A 60 -4.55 3.24 -17.08
C ASN A 60 -5.60 2.30 -16.49
N TYR A 61 -5.71 2.23 -15.16
CA TYR A 61 -6.72 1.40 -14.51
C TYR A 61 -8.14 1.97 -14.65
N ASN A 62 -8.28 3.29 -14.74
CA ASN A 62 -9.57 3.99 -14.94
C ASN A 62 -10.67 3.51 -13.98
N ASP A 63 -10.43 3.63 -12.67
CA ASP A 63 -11.42 3.24 -11.65
C ASP A 63 -12.71 4.05 -11.80
N ASP A 64 -13.82 3.37 -12.10
CA ASP A 64 -15.11 4.02 -12.37
C ASP A 64 -15.60 4.81 -11.16
N TRP A 65 -15.43 4.26 -9.96
CA TRP A 65 -15.90 4.88 -8.75
C TRP A 65 -15.17 6.20 -8.48
N LEU A 66 -13.84 6.21 -8.60
CA LEU A 66 -13.05 7.44 -8.44
C LEU A 66 -13.43 8.48 -9.49
N SER A 67 -13.69 8.07 -10.73
CA SER A 67 -14.12 8.97 -11.81
C SER A 67 -15.46 9.66 -11.48
N VAL A 68 -16.41 8.92 -10.90
CA VAL A 68 -17.76 9.40 -10.58
C VAL A 68 -17.82 10.20 -9.27
N HIS A 69 -16.96 9.89 -8.30
CA HIS A 69 -17.09 10.39 -6.92
C HIS A 69 -16.02 11.41 -6.51
N SER A 70 -14.87 11.47 -7.18
CA SER A 70 -13.76 12.37 -6.80
C SER A 70 -14.15 13.87 -6.79
N GLY A 71 -15.09 14.29 -7.65
CA GLY A 71 -15.58 15.67 -7.71
C GLY A 71 -16.68 16.02 -6.70
N ARG A 72 -17.13 15.08 -5.86
CA ARG A 72 -18.20 15.34 -4.88
C ARG A 72 -17.63 15.99 -3.63
N GLY A 73 -18.28 17.06 -3.15
CA GLY A 73 -17.83 17.83 -1.99
C GLY A 73 -17.48 16.98 -0.76
N ARG A 74 -18.28 15.96 -0.46
CA ARG A 74 -18.01 15.03 0.66
C ARG A 74 -16.71 14.23 0.49
N ILE A 75 -16.40 13.77 -0.72
CA ILE A 75 -15.16 13.02 -0.97
C ILE A 75 -13.98 13.97 -0.98
N LEU A 76 -14.13 15.18 -1.53
CA LEU A 76 -13.10 16.22 -1.48
C LEU A 76 -12.75 16.62 -0.04
N GLU A 77 -13.76 16.73 0.83
CA GLU A 77 -13.55 17.00 2.26
C GLU A 77 -12.80 15.88 2.97
N VAL A 78 -13.07 14.61 2.63
CA VAL A 78 -12.29 13.49 3.17
C VAL A 78 -10.87 13.49 2.60
N ALA A 79 -10.74 13.71 1.29
CA ALA A 79 -9.47 13.71 0.57
C ALA A 79 -8.54 14.85 0.99
N SER A 80 -9.07 16.00 1.43
CA SER A 80 -8.25 17.11 1.94
C SER A 80 -7.49 16.76 3.23
N ASN A 81 -7.92 15.73 3.95
CA ASN A 81 -7.22 15.18 5.12
C ASN A 81 -6.25 14.05 4.75
N ILE A 82 -5.99 13.82 3.46
CA ILE A 82 -5.00 12.85 2.97
C ILE A 82 -3.82 13.61 2.38
N THR A 83 -2.62 13.35 2.88
CA THR A 83 -1.39 13.96 2.38
C THR A 83 -0.51 12.93 1.73
N VAL A 84 -0.03 13.25 0.52
CA VAL A 84 0.79 12.34 -0.28
C VAL A 84 2.22 12.86 -0.39
N PHE A 85 3.18 12.02 -0.02
CA PHE A 85 4.61 12.30 -0.16
C PHE A 85 5.25 11.42 -1.23
N TYR A 86 6.19 11.99 -1.97
CA TYR A 86 6.85 11.35 -3.11
C TYR A 86 8.38 11.26 -2.95
N PRO A 87 8.92 10.58 -1.93
CA PRO A 87 10.38 10.48 -1.77
C PRO A 87 10.99 9.66 -2.92
N PRO A 88 11.92 10.21 -3.73
CA PRO A 88 12.41 9.50 -4.92
C PRO A 88 13.45 8.41 -4.62
N THR A 89 14.03 8.39 -3.42
CA THR A 89 15.06 7.40 -3.03
C THR A 89 14.87 6.93 -1.59
N PRO A 90 15.47 5.78 -1.19
CA PRO A 90 15.47 5.33 0.20
C PRO A 90 15.95 6.36 1.21
N ALA A 91 16.94 7.18 0.82
CA ALA A 91 17.49 8.22 1.68
C ALA A 91 16.47 9.35 1.92
N HIS A 92 15.77 9.78 0.87
CA HIS A 92 14.70 10.78 1.00
C HIS A 92 13.54 10.24 1.83
N PHE A 93 13.15 8.98 1.65
CA PHE A 93 12.12 8.34 2.46
C PHE A 93 12.54 8.31 3.94
N ALA A 94 13.76 7.86 4.20
CA ALA A 94 14.33 7.81 5.54
C ALA A 94 14.37 9.20 6.20
N TYR A 95 14.75 10.24 5.46
CA TYR A 95 14.77 11.61 5.94
C TYR A 95 13.37 12.13 6.23
N LEU A 96 12.41 11.92 5.32
CA LEU A 96 11.02 12.29 5.50
C LEU A 96 10.46 11.71 6.80
N ILE A 97 10.53 10.39 6.97
CA ILE A 97 10.01 9.69 8.16
C ILE A 97 10.64 10.19 9.48
N SER A 98 11.90 10.60 9.45
CA SER A 98 12.61 11.15 10.62
C SER A 98 12.34 12.63 10.89
N THR A 99 11.75 13.36 9.94
CA THR A 99 11.48 14.81 10.05
C THR A 99 9.99 15.14 10.13
N LEU A 100 9.11 14.14 9.99
CA LEU A 100 7.69 14.30 10.23
C LEU A 100 7.45 14.66 11.69
N SER A 101 6.67 15.72 11.91
CA SER A 101 6.26 16.20 13.23
C SER A 101 4.84 16.72 13.15
N VAL A 102 4.13 16.75 14.27
CA VAL A 102 2.81 17.40 14.35
C VAL A 102 2.99 18.84 14.86
N ASP A 103 2.22 19.77 14.30
CA ASP A 103 2.26 21.18 14.72
C ASP A 103 2.04 21.31 16.25
N GLY A 104 2.76 22.24 16.87
CA GLY A 104 2.77 22.44 18.32
C GLY A 104 3.75 21.54 19.11
N GLN A 105 4.39 20.55 18.50
CA GLN A 105 5.36 19.68 19.20
C GLN A 105 6.81 20.21 19.21
N SER A 106 7.19 21.08 18.28
CA SER A 106 8.59 21.52 18.17
C SER A 106 8.70 22.92 17.57
N PRO A 107 9.44 23.86 18.19
CA PRO A 107 9.69 25.15 17.58
C PRO A 107 10.67 24.97 16.40
N SER A 108 10.27 25.40 15.20
CA SER A 108 11.08 25.46 13.96
C SER A 108 11.38 24.14 13.22
N LEU A 109 10.33 23.44 12.78
CA LEU A 109 10.47 22.42 11.73
C LEU A 109 9.98 22.93 10.37
N ASN A 110 10.46 22.29 9.30
CA ASN A 110 10.13 22.63 7.92
C ASN A 110 8.62 22.50 7.70
N ALA A 111 7.97 23.56 7.19
CA ALA A 111 6.54 23.56 6.91
C ALA A 111 6.07 22.41 5.99
N MET A 112 6.97 21.82 5.20
CA MET A 112 6.65 20.66 4.35
C MET A 112 6.55 19.33 5.12
N THR A 113 7.12 19.24 6.32
CA THR A 113 7.13 18.01 7.14
C THR A 113 6.37 18.16 8.45
N THR A 114 5.90 19.37 8.75
CA THR A 114 4.95 19.63 9.84
C THR A 114 3.54 19.28 9.40
N LEU A 115 2.90 18.37 10.12
CA LEU A 115 1.53 17.94 9.92
C LEU A 115 0.60 18.82 10.76
N ASP A 116 -0.47 19.33 10.14
CA ASP A 116 -1.48 20.12 10.85
C ASP A 116 -2.24 19.31 11.89
N ARG A 117 -2.31 17.98 11.70
CA ARG A 117 -3.03 17.04 12.57
C ARG A 117 -2.23 15.76 12.77
N PRO A 118 -2.41 15.06 13.90
CA PRO A 118 -1.79 13.77 14.10
C PRO A 118 -2.27 12.77 13.04
N PRO A 119 -1.38 11.93 12.49
CA PRO A 119 -1.77 10.91 11.55
C PRO A 119 -2.48 9.77 12.27
N SER A 120 -3.53 9.20 11.67
CA SER A 120 -4.17 7.96 12.15
C SER A 120 -3.85 6.74 11.29
N LEU A 121 -3.37 6.97 10.06
CA LEU A 121 -2.92 5.92 9.15
C LEU A 121 -1.72 6.41 8.34
N ILE A 122 -0.68 5.57 8.25
CA ILE A 122 0.42 5.73 7.31
C ILE A 122 0.37 4.59 6.31
N ILE A 123 0.32 4.91 5.02
CA ILE A 123 0.35 3.97 3.90
C ILE A 123 1.71 4.09 3.21
N LEU A 124 2.46 3.00 3.19
CA LEU A 124 3.68 2.86 2.40
C LEU A 124 3.31 2.14 1.10
N HIS A 125 3.59 2.74 -0.05
CA HIS A 125 3.22 2.20 -1.36
C HIS A 125 4.46 1.92 -2.20
N GLU A 126 4.60 0.69 -2.69
CA GLU A 126 5.64 0.21 -3.60
C GLU A 126 7.07 0.44 -3.09
N LEU A 127 7.35 0.04 -1.83
CA LEU A 127 8.66 0.25 -1.20
C LEU A 127 9.77 -0.53 -1.90
N SER A 128 9.45 -1.73 -2.43
CA SER A 128 10.36 -2.58 -3.20
C SER A 128 10.96 -1.89 -4.42
N SER A 129 10.25 -0.95 -5.03
CA SER A 129 10.71 -0.21 -6.22
C SER A 129 12.07 0.47 -6.04
N TYR A 130 12.39 0.93 -4.81
CA TYR A 130 13.69 1.52 -4.54
C TYR A 130 14.86 0.54 -4.64
N PHE A 131 14.58 -0.74 -4.45
CA PHE A 131 15.56 -1.80 -4.30
C PHE A 131 15.65 -2.71 -5.53
N MET A 132 14.85 -2.43 -6.56
CA MET A 132 14.92 -3.15 -7.82
C MET A 132 16.25 -2.84 -8.56
N PRO A 133 16.83 -3.81 -9.28
CA PRO A 133 18.14 -3.68 -9.90
C PRO A 133 18.29 -2.46 -10.82
N ASP A 134 17.21 -2.08 -11.48
CA ASP A 134 17.18 -0.99 -12.46
C ASP A 134 17.24 0.40 -11.82
N ALA A 135 17.01 0.50 -10.51
CA ALA A 135 16.77 1.79 -9.85
C ALA A 135 18.03 2.56 -9.47
N SER A 136 19.19 1.93 -9.22
CA SER A 136 20.30 2.67 -8.58
C SER A 136 21.72 2.11 -8.73
N GLY A 137 21.95 0.98 -9.41
CA GLY A 137 23.30 0.43 -9.60
C GLY A 137 24.08 0.13 -8.30
N HIS A 138 23.45 0.28 -7.13
CA HIS A 138 24.02 0.06 -5.81
C HIS A 138 23.56 -1.30 -5.27
N PRO A 139 24.47 -2.08 -4.63
CA PRO A 139 24.10 -3.35 -4.03
C PRO A 139 23.28 -3.09 -2.76
N TRP A 140 21.96 -3.17 -2.89
CA TRP A 140 21.05 -3.18 -1.76
C TRP A 140 21.12 -4.49 -1.00
N THR A 141 20.76 -4.43 0.28
CA THR A 141 20.69 -5.58 1.17
C THR A 141 19.30 -5.71 1.77
N LEU A 142 18.97 -6.93 2.23
CA LEU A 142 17.76 -7.16 3.02
C LEU A 142 17.66 -6.17 4.19
N SER A 143 18.78 -5.91 4.89
CA SER A 143 18.82 -4.94 5.99
C SER A 143 18.48 -3.51 5.55
N SER A 144 18.77 -3.12 4.31
CA SER A 144 18.46 -1.78 3.80
C SER A 144 16.94 -1.59 3.69
N TYR A 145 16.23 -2.58 3.14
CA TYR A 145 14.77 -2.60 3.07
C TYR A 145 14.15 -2.61 4.48
N MET A 146 14.60 -3.54 5.34
CA MET A 146 14.07 -3.67 6.70
C MET A 146 14.31 -2.42 7.55
N THR A 147 15.37 -1.66 7.29
CA THR A 147 15.64 -0.39 7.99
C THR A 147 14.56 0.64 7.69
N LEU A 148 14.01 0.71 6.48
CA LEU A 148 12.93 1.64 6.16
C LEU A 148 11.65 1.28 6.94
N ILE A 149 11.30 0.00 6.99
CA ILE A 149 10.16 -0.47 7.80
C ILE A 149 10.37 -0.16 9.28
N ALA A 150 11.54 -0.50 9.83
CA ALA A 150 11.86 -0.27 11.24
C ALA A 150 11.81 1.22 11.60
N ARG A 151 12.27 2.11 10.71
CA ARG A 151 12.16 3.55 10.90
C ARG A 151 10.70 4.02 10.92
N THR A 152 9.88 3.55 9.99
CA THR A 152 8.44 3.89 9.99
C THR A 152 7.75 3.43 11.28
N LEU A 153 7.98 2.19 11.70
CA LEU A 153 7.44 1.67 12.97
C LEU A 153 7.91 2.48 14.19
N SER A 154 9.16 2.93 14.17
CA SER A 154 9.72 3.76 15.24
C SER A 154 9.07 5.15 15.27
N SER A 155 8.87 5.77 14.10
CA SER A 155 8.15 7.05 14.00
C SER A 155 6.69 6.93 14.41
N LEU A 156 6.02 5.81 14.10
CA LEU A 156 4.66 5.53 14.58
C LEU A 156 4.62 5.47 16.11
N ALA A 157 5.55 4.74 16.74
CA ALA A 157 5.64 4.68 18.19
C ALA A 157 5.87 6.07 18.81
N TYR A 158 6.70 6.90 18.19
CA TYR A 158 6.89 8.30 18.60
C TYR A 158 5.59 9.11 18.54
N PHE A 159 4.86 9.04 17.41
CA PHE A 159 3.57 9.74 17.28
C PHE A 159 2.54 9.26 18.30
N SER A 160 2.46 7.96 18.59
CA SER A 160 1.52 7.43 19.58
C SER A 160 1.82 7.92 21.00
N VAL A 161 3.09 8.06 21.38
CA VAL A 161 3.48 8.61 22.68
C VAL A 161 3.08 10.08 22.78
N THR A 162 3.43 10.89 21.78
CA THR A 162 3.14 12.34 21.79
C THR A 162 1.64 12.65 21.72
N ALA A 163 0.85 11.84 21.01
CA ALA A 163 -0.60 11.98 20.94
C ALA A 163 -1.28 11.78 22.31
N SER A 164 -0.67 10.99 23.20
CA SER A 164 -1.20 10.74 24.55
C SER A 164 -0.95 11.90 25.51
N GLU A 165 0.01 12.79 25.22
CA GLU A 165 0.32 13.97 26.04
C GLU A 165 -0.63 15.13 25.75
N THR A 166 -1.03 15.27 24.49
CA THR A 166 -2.16 16.12 24.12
C THR A 166 -3.44 15.47 24.61
N SER A 167 -4.36 16.21 25.24
CA SER A 167 -5.62 15.72 25.82
C SER A 167 -6.63 15.10 24.83
N ALA A 168 -6.17 14.69 23.66
CA ALA A 168 -6.90 13.89 22.69
C ALA A 168 -6.94 12.42 23.15
N PRO A 169 -7.98 11.67 22.78
CA PRO A 169 -8.01 10.23 23.03
C PRO A 169 -6.82 9.55 22.34
N PRO A 170 -6.21 8.51 22.95
CA PRO A 170 -5.14 7.76 22.32
C PRO A 170 -5.66 7.17 21.01
N THR A 171 -5.11 7.66 19.91
CA THR A 171 -5.38 7.11 18.58
C THR A 171 -4.23 6.18 18.25
N ASP A 172 -4.52 4.88 18.23
CA ASP A 172 -3.58 3.90 17.70
C ASP A 172 -3.39 4.21 16.21
N ILE A 173 -2.15 4.51 15.82
CA ILE A 173 -1.83 4.89 14.44
C ILE A 173 -1.59 3.60 13.67
N ALA A 174 -2.40 3.37 12.65
CA ALA A 174 -2.29 2.19 11.80
C ALA A 174 -1.18 2.35 10.75
N LEU A 175 -0.56 1.23 10.38
CA LEU A 175 0.38 1.13 9.26
C LEU A 175 -0.18 0.21 8.19
N ALA A 176 -0.16 0.63 6.94
CA ALA A 176 -0.39 -0.24 5.79
C ALA A 176 0.83 -0.22 4.86
N LEU A 177 1.29 -1.38 4.40
CA LEU A 177 2.31 -1.50 3.36
C LEU A 177 1.70 -2.20 2.15
N PHE A 178 1.62 -1.49 1.03
CA PHE A 178 1.23 -2.00 -0.27
C PHE A 178 2.48 -2.23 -1.11
N ASP A 179 2.72 -3.47 -1.52
CA ASP A 179 3.91 -3.79 -2.31
C ASP A 179 3.65 -5.00 -3.22
N SER A 180 3.46 -4.72 -4.51
CA SER A 180 3.11 -5.74 -5.52
C SER A 180 4.30 -6.63 -5.89
N GLN A 181 5.53 -6.12 -5.75
CA GLN A 181 6.76 -6.83 -6.12
C GLN A 181 7.45 -7.47 -4.91
N LEU A 182 6.82 -7.45 -3.74
CA LEU A 182 7.46 -7.93 -2.51
C LEU A 182 7.85 -9.42 -2.58
N ASP A 183 7.02 -10.25 -3.21
CA ASP A 183 7.26 -11.69 -3.35
C ASP A 183 8.38 -12.02 -4.35
N SER A 184 8.60 -11.15 -5.35
CA SER A 184 9.66 -11.29 -6.35
C SER A 184 10.98 -10.66 -5.90
N LEU A 185 10.94 -9.74 -4.93
CA LEU A 185 12.12 -9.06 -4.40
C LEU A 185 13.01 -10.02 -3.60
N LYS A 186 14.22 -10.25 -4.12
CA LYS A 186 15.26 -11.04 -3.47
C LYS A 186 16.51 -10.19 -3.25
N LEU A 187 16.93 -10.05 -2.00
CA LEU A 187 18.08 -9.22 -1.63
C LEU A 187 19.15 -10.03 -0.90
N PRO A 188 20.45 -9.71 -1.08
CA PRO A 188 21.51 -10.34 -0.31
C PRO A 188 21.47 -9.88 1.15
N VAL A 189 21.86 -10.75 2.07
CA VAL A 189 21.98 -10.40 3.50
C VAL A 189 23.18 -9.47 3.73
N VAL A 190 24.28 -9.72 3.04
CA VAL A 190 25.55 -8.99 3.20
C VAL A 190 25.96 -8.38 1.86
N LYS A 191 26.50 -7.16 1.90
CA LYS A 191 27.05 -6.52 0.69
C LYS A 191 28.22 -7.33 0.16
N HIS A 192 28.27 -7.51 -1.16
CA HIS A 192 29.41 -8.13 -1.79
C HIS A 192 30.67 -7.27 -1.66
N PRO A 193 31.80 -7.84 -1.21
CA PRO A 193 33.10 -7.22 -1.43
C PRO A 193 33.34 -7.17 -2.95
N THR A 194 33.77 -6.04 -3.48
CA THR A 194 34.04 -5.77 -4.91
C THR A 194 35.20 -6.57 -5.51
N ALA A 195 35.69 -7.62 -4.83
CA ALA A 195 36.83 -8.40 -5.27
C ALA A 195 36.43 -9.42 -6.37
N PRO A 196 37.16 -9.48 -7.50
CA PRO A 196 36.87 -10.42 -8.58
C PRO A 196 37.11 -11.88 -8.13
N GLY A 197 36.15 -12.77 -8.40
CA GLY A 197 36.31 -14.23 -8.25
C GLY A 197 35.59 -14.91 -7.08
N ARG A 198 34.66 -14.24 -6.37
CA ARG A 198 33.93 -14.84 -5.24
C ARG A 198 32.47 -15.20 -5.57
N LYS A 199 32.01 -16.26 -4.91
CA LYS A 199 30.66 -16.87 -5.01
C LYS A 199 29.56 -15.83 -4.85
N LEU A 200 28.49 -15.96 -5.66
CA LEU A 200 27.25 -15.17 -5.55
C LEU A 200 26.68 -15.27 -4.12
N SER A 201 26.29 -14.13 -3.54
CA SER A 201 25.65 -14.10 -2.23
C SER A 201 24.29 -14.77 -2.34
N LYS A 202 23.94 -15.54 -1.31
CA LYS A 202 22.60 -16.08 -1.19
C LYS A 202 21.61 -14.90 -1.12
N LEU A 203 20.71 -14.85 -2.10
CA LEU A 203 19.61 -13.90 -2.11
C LEU A 203 18.47 -14.48 -1.28
N GLU A 204 17.93 -13.68 -0.38
CA GLU A 204 16.82 -14.06 0.48
C GLU A 204 15.55 -13.35 0.02
N ASN A 205 14.41 -14.04 0.11
CA ASN A 205 13.10 -13.46 -0.22
C ASN A 205 12.70 -12.45 0.87
N VAL A 206 12.46 -11.20 0.48
CA VAL A 206 12.17 -10.11 1.42
C VAL A 206 10.79 -10.29 2.08
N ALA A 207 9.78 -10.75 1.35
CA ALA A 207 8.41 -10.95 1.85
C ALA A 207 8.37 -11.77 3.14
N PHE A 208 9.17 -12.83 3.21
CA PHE A 208 9.25 -13.73 4.37
C PHE A 208 9.67 -13.02 5.68
N PHE A 209 10.51 -11.99 5.58
CA PHE A 209 10.94 -11.22 6.75
C PHE A 209 9.96 -10.11 7.07
N VAL A 210 9.44 -9.45 6.05
CA VAL A 210 8.51 -8.32 6.18
C VAL A 210 7.21 -8.74 6.84
N GLN A 211 6.61 -9.86 6.41
CA GLN A 211 5.34 -10.35 6.95
C GLN A 211 5.33 -10.54 8.48
N LYS A 212 6.51 -10.72 9.10
CA LYS A 212 6.64 -10.88 10.57
C LYS A 212 6.36 -9.60 11.35
N TYR A 213 6.39 -8.45 10.68
CA TYR A 213 6.13 -7.13 11.28
C TYR A 213 4.68 -6.68 11.13
N PHE A 214 3.85 -7.45 10.42
CA PHE A 214 2.47 -7.10 10.13
C PHE A 214 1.51 -8.10 10.78
N GLU A 215 0.45 -7.57 11.40
CA GLU A 215 -0.59 -8.33 12.08
C GLU A 215 -1.56 -8.97 11.08
N LEU A 216 -1.97 -8.18 10.09
CA LEU A 216 -2.91 -8.57 9.04
C LEU A 216 -2.18 -8.57 7.70
N MET A 217 -2.51 -9.53 6.84
CA MET A 217 -1.95 -9.62 5.49
C MET A 217 -3.07 -9.89 4.50
N ALA A 218 -3.18 -9.06 3.46
CA ALA A 218 -4.06 -9.26 2.32
C ALA A 218 -3.20 -9.65 1.10
N VAL A 219 -3.46 -10.82 0.55
CA VAL A 219 -2.76 -11.34 -0.63
C VAL A 219 -3.72 -11.35 -1.80
N PHE A 220 -3.36 -10.59 -2.84
CA PHE A 220 -4.12 -10.48 -4.08
C PHE A 220 -3.56 -11.43 -5.13
N GLU A 221 -4.44 -12.25 -5.68
CA GLU A 221 -4.12 -13.26 -6.69
C GLU A 221 -5.05 -13.10 -7.90
N GLU A 222 -4.48 -13.29 -9.09
CA GLU A 222 -5.25 -13.45 -10.32
C GLU A 222 -5.79 -14.89 -10.36
N ASP A 223 -7.10 -15.06 -10.59
CA ASP A 223 -7.73 -16.38 -10.61
C ASP A 223 -7.59 -16.98 -12.02
N ASP A 224 -6.40 -17.50 -12.32
CA ASP A 224 -6.03 -18.07 -13.63
C ASP A 224 -6.78 -19.37 -14.00
N MET A 225 -7.62 -19.90 -13.10
CA MET A 225 -8.23 -21.23 -13.26
C MET A 225 -9.25 -21.35 -14.40
N PHE A 226 -9.50 -20.31 -15.20
CA PHE A 226 -10.54 -20.32 -16.24
C PHE A 226 -10.07 -20.28 -17.70
N LEU A 227 -8.77 -20.32 -17.99
CA LEU A 227 -8.31 -20.42 -19.38
C LEU A 227 -7.96 -21.86 -19.76
N SER A 228 -8.97 -22.60 -20.23
CA SER A 228 -8.88 -23.60 -21.32
C SER A 228 -10.24 -24.26 -21.61
N SER A 229 -11.32 -23.48 -21.81
CA SER A 229 -12.31 -23.97 -22.78
C SER A 229 -11.73 -23.63 -24.14
N SER A 230 -11.17 -24.62 -24.82
CA SER A 230 -10.51 -24.57 -26.12
C SER A 230 -11.45 -24.21 -27.29
N GLN A 231 -12.35 -23.25 -27.08
CA GLN A 231 -13.30 -22.69 -28.04
C GLN A 231 -13.31 -21.16 -27.92
N GLU A 232 -12.15 -20.52 -27.92
CA GLU A 232 -12.09 -19.07 -28.14
C GLU A 232 -11.89 -18.80 -29.64
N GLU A 233 -13.04 -18.47 -30.25
CA GLU A 233 -13.19 -17.79 -31.53
C GLU A 233 -12.35 -16.49 -31.54
N GLU A 234 -11.73 -16.20 -32.69
CA GLU A 234 -10.84 -15.05 -33.00
C GLU A 234 -11.51 -13.64 -32.90
N GLY A 235 -12.50 -13.43 -32.04
CA GLY A 235 -13.46 -12.35 -32.23
C GLY A 235 -13.37 -11.08 -31.36
N ASN A 236 -13.03 -11.15 -30.07
CA ASN A 236 -13.24 -9.98 -29.18
C ASN A 236 -12.29 -9.93 -27.98
N GLU A 237 -11.16 -9.23 -28.11
CA GLU A 237 -10.32 -8.84 -26.96
C GLU A 237 -11.01 -7.84 -26.00
N LEU A 238 -12.13 -7.23 -26.43
CA LEU A 238 -12.86 -6.19 -25.69
C LEU A 238 -13.61 -6.68 -24.44
N THR A 239 -13.67 -7.99 -24.17
CA THR A 239 -14.41 -8.56 -23.04
C THR A 239 -13.55 -9.46 -22.15
N ARG A 240 -12.25 -9.17 -21.99
CA ARG A 240 -11.45 -9.87 -20.96
C ARG A 240 -11.93 -9.45 -19.56
N GLN A 241 -12.82 -10.26 -18.99
CA GLN A 241 -13.19 -10.18 -17.59
C GLN A 241 -12.04 -10.72 -16.75
N ARG A 242 -11.49 -9.89 -15.87
CA ARG A 242 -10.42 -10.31 -14.96
C ARG A 242 -11.05 -10.79 -13.66
N ARG A 243 -10.84 -12.07 -13.33
CA ARG A 243 -11.27 -12.65 -12.06
C ARG A 243 -10.14 -12.52 -11.06
N ASN A 244 -10.45 -11.97 -9.90
CA ASN A 244 -9.48 -11.69 -8.87
C ASN A 244 -9.93 -12.27 -7.54
N ARG A 245 -8.96 -12.52 -6.69
CA ARG A 245 -9.17 -13.09 -5.37
C ARG A 245 -8.25 -12.42 -4.36
N MET A 246 -8.80 -12.15 -3.19
CA MET A 246 -8.07 -11.59 -2.06
C MET A 246 -8.22 -12.54 -0.87
N HIS A 247 -7.09 -12.98 -0.35
CA HIS A 247 -7.03 -13.78 0.86
C HIS A 247 -6.53 -12.93 2.02
N ILE A 248 -7.26 -12.90 3.11
CA ILE A 248 -6.86 -12.20 4.34
C ILE A 248 -6.31 -13.22 5.33
N PHE A 249 -5.12 -12.99 5.86
CA PHE A 249 -4.45 -13.81 6.86
C PHE A 249 -4.12 -12.99 8.10
N ARG A 250 -4.15 -13.63 9.26
CA ARG A 250 -3.57 -13.08 10.50
C ARG A 250 -2.17 -13.64 10.69
N SER A 251 -1.26 -12.83 11.21
CA SER A 251 0.14 -13.19 11.44
C SER A 251 0.29 -14.53 12.16
N GLY A 252 1.17 -15.39 11.64
CA GLY A 252 1.40 -16.74 12.18
C GLY A 252 0.36 -17.80 11.79
N ARG A 253 -0.71 -17.45 11.06
CA ARG A 253 -1.68 -18.42 10.54
C ARG A 253 -1.42 -18.74 9.07
N THR A 254 -1.61 -20.00 8.72
CA THR A 254 -1.53 -20.50 7.33
C THR A 254 -2.88 -20.46 6.61
N GLU A 255 -3.97 -20.51 7.37
CA GLU A 255 -5.33 -20.47 6.83
C GLU A 255 -5.82 -19.02 6.74
N ALA A 256 -6.47 -18.69 5.62
CA ALA A 256 -7.09 -17.40 5.42
C ALA A 256 -8.29 -17.26 6.36
N ILE A 257 -8.40 -16.12 7.05
CA ILE A 257 -9.57 -15.80 7.88
C ILE A 257 -10.77 -15.40 7.02
N GLU A 258 -10.50 -14.78 5.86
CA GLU A 258 -11.51 -14.35 4.90
C GLU A 258 -10.96 -14.51 3.49
N THR A 259 -11.83 -14.84 2.55
CA THR A 259 -11.50 -14.90 1.13
C THR A 259 -12.58 -14.18 0.35
N HIS A 260 -12.17 -13.19 -0.41
CA HIS A 260 -13.05 -12.36 -1.22
C HIS A 260 -12.74 -12.58 -2.70
N ARG A 261 -13.78 -12.67 -3.53
CA ARG A 261 -13.66 -12.87 -4.98
C ARG A 261 -14.48 -11.83 -5.71
N TRP A 262 -13.93 -11.29 -6.78
CA TRP A 262 -14.63 -10.34 -7.63
C TRP A 262 -14.22 -10.50 -9.08
N ILE A 263 -15.04 -9.92 -9.95
CA ILE A 263 -14.78 -9.79 -11.37
C ILE A 263 -14.63 -8.31 -11.68
N GLU A 264 -13.52 -7.93 -12.31
CA GLU A 264 -13.36 -6.60 -12.90
C GLU A 264 -13.95 -6.60 -14.30
N GLN A 265 -14.90 -5.69 -14.51
CA GLN A 265 -15.59 -5.53 -15.79
C GLN A 265 -15.53 -4.07 -16.25
N PRO A 266 -15.31 -3.81 -17.54
CA PRO A 266 -15.43 -2.46 -18.08
C PRO A 266 -16.89 -2.02 -18.04
N ASN A 267 -17.15 -0.86 -17.46
CA ASN A 267 -18.43 -0.18 -17.49
C ASN A 267 -18.66 0.39 -18.89
N LEU A 268 -19.66 -0.14 -19.61
CA LEU A 268 -19.97 0.28 -20.98
C LEU A 268 -20.33 1.77 -21.10
N GLY A 269 -20.79 2.39 -20.01
CA GLY A 269 -21.18 3.80 -20.01
C GLY A 269 -20.00 4.76 -19.86
N SER A 270 -19.07 4.46 -18.95
CA SER A 270 -17.94 5.35 -18.60
C SER A 270 -16.59 4.89 -19.15
N GLY A 271 -16.49 3.63 -19.57
CA GLY A 271 -15.22 2.96 -19.89
C GLY A 271 -14.35 2.65 -18.66
N GLY A 272 -14.85 2.91 -17.45
CA GLY A 272 -14.12 2.65 -16.20
C GLY A 272 -14.27 1.20 -15.72
N ILE A 273 -13.40 0.76 -14.82
CA ILE A 273 -13.48 -0.58 -14.22
C ILE A 273 -14.46 -0.58 -13.04
N VAL A 274 -15.39 -1.54 -13.03
CA VAL A 274 -16.33 -1.81 -11.95
C VAL A 274 -16.04 -3.18 -11.34
N PHE A 275 -16.21 -3.26 -10.02
CA PHE A 275 -16.03 -4.48 -9.24
C PHE A 275 -17.38 -5.19 -9.06
N ASP A 276 -17.51 -6.39 -9.61
CA ASP A 276 -18.66 -7.28 -9.42
C ASP A 276 -18.30 -8.36 -8.39
N TRP A 277 -18.92 -8.26 -7.21
CA TRP A 277 -18.74 -9.22 -6.13
C TRP A 277 -19.68 -10.39 -6.40
N GLY A 278 -19.11 -11.55 -6.76
CA GLY A 278 -19.90 -12.77 -6.93
C GLY A 278 -20.67 -13.13 -5.65
N PRO A 279 -21.67 -14.04 -5.72
CA PRO A 279 -22.41 -14.46 -4.54
C PRO A 279 -21.43 -14.94 -3.46
N SER A 280 -21.48 -14.31 -2.28
CA SER A 280 -20.73 -14.74 -1.11
C SER A 280 -21.13 -16.18 -0.78
N LEU A 281 -20.19 -17.12 -0.97
CA LEU A 281 -20.37 -18.53 -0.61
C LEU A 281 -20.48 -18.71 0.90
#